data_AF-A0A7J9GYY8-F1
#
_entry.id   AF-A0A7J9GYY8-F1
#
_cell.length_a   1.000
_cell.length_b   1.000
_cell.length_c   1.000
_cell.angle_alpha   90.00
_cell.angle_beta   90.00
_cell.angle_gamma   90.00
#
_symmetry.space_group_name_H-M   'P 1'
#
loop_
_entity.id
_entity.type
_entity.pdbx_description
1 polymer ?
#
loop_
_entity_poly.entity_id
_entity_poly.type
_entity_poly.pdbx_seq_one_letter_code
_entity_poly.pdbx_strand_id
1 'polypeptide(L)'
;MKEFVVPLLVLSHAYAVSSLKRVCEQQLEHGLLNLENVVDIFQLSLLCNAPRLTLISHRMILSNFKAVSATEGWKSMRNSHPGLEKELLESVIEEENNQKEKIRKSKERKIYLELFEAMEALVHICRDGCRTIGPHDKDFNQNQTPCKYRACKGLELLVRHFAGCKLRVPGGCIHCKRMWQLLELHSRLCADSTSCRVPLCRYLKTSVISL
;
A
#
# COMPACT_ATOMS: atom_id res chain seq x y z
N MET A 1 18.66 -2.82 -40.27
CA MET A 1 17.71 -1.89 -39.60
C MET A 1 18.12 -1.56 -38.17
N LYS A 2 18.46 -2.53 -37.31
CA LYS A 2 18.78 -2.29 -35.89
C LYS A 2 19.89 -1.26 -35.65
N GLU A 3 20.97 -1.33 -36.41
CA GLU A 3 22.13 -0.42 -36.30
C GLU A 3 21.80 1.05 -36.62
N PHE A 4 20.84 1.28 -37.52
CA PHE A 4 20.48 2.62 -37.99
C PHE A 4 19.13 3.10 -37.47
N VAL A 5 18.54 2.43 -36.46
CA VAL A 5 17.18 2.74 -36.00
C VAL A 5 17.05 4.19 -35.53
N VAL A 6 18.08 4.73 -34.88
CA VAL A 6 18.10 6.10 -34.36
C VAL A 6 18.19 7.12 -35.51
N PRO A 7 19.18 7.05 -36.42
CA PRO A 7 19.18 7.90 -37.61
C PRO A 7 17.89 7.80 -38.44
N LEU A 8 17.34 6.60 -38.60
CA LEU A 8 16.10 6.38 -39.34
C LEU A 8 14.88 7.01 -38.64
N LEU A 9 14.83 7.01 -37.29
CA LEU A 9 13.79 7.71 -36.55
C LEU A 9 13.82 9.22 -36.85
N VAL A 10 15.01 9.83 -36.79
CA VAL A 10 15.19 11.26 -37.02
C VAL A 10 14.84 11.61 -38.47
N LEU A 11 15.36 10.87 -39.45
CA LEU A 11 15.09 11.10 -40.87
C LEU A 11 13.61 10.89 -41.21
N SER A 12 13.00 9.80 -40.70
CA SER A 12 11.57 9.56 -40.95
C SER A 12 10.67 10.63 -40.33
N HIS A 13 11.07 11.24 -39.20
CA HIS A 13 10.39 12.41 -38.67
C HIS A 13 10.59 13.64 -39.56
N ALA A 14 11.83 13.98 -39.90
CA ALA A 14 12.17 15.18 -40.68
C ALA A 14 11.53 15.18 -42.08
N TYR A 15 11.46 14.02 -42.74
CA TYR A 15 10.86 13.85 -44.07
C TYR A 15 9.39 13.39 -44.02
N ALA A 16 8.75 13.44 -42.84
CA ALA A 16 7.33 13.08 -42.64
C ALA A 16 6.94 11.65 -43.11
N VAL A 17 7.89 10.71 -43.09
CA VAL A 17 7.66 9.29 -43.45
C VAL A 17 7.06 8.54 -42.26
N SER A 18 5.77 8.76 -42.03
CA SER A 18 5.05 8.29 -40.82
C SER A 18 5.09 6.78 -40.59
N SER A 19 5.03 5.97 -41.65
CA SER A 19 5.10 4.51 -41.56
C SER A 19 6.44 4.04 -41.02
N LEU A 20 7.54 4.60 -41.53
CA LEU A 20 8.89 4.28 -41.08
C LEU A 20 9.13 4.76 -39.64
N LYS A 21 8.66 5.97 -39.30
CA LYS A 21 8.77 6.51 -37.94
C LYS A 21 8.15 5.57 -36.92
N ARG A 22 6.94 5.07 -37.19
CA ARG A 22 6.25 4.09 -36.32
C ARG A 22 7.03 2.80 -36.15
N VAL A 23 7.63 2.28 -37.23
CA VAL A 23 8.47 1.07 -37.15
C VAL A 23 9.71 1.33 -36.29
N CYS A 24 10.37 2.47 -36.43
CA CYS A 24 11.53 2.83 -35.62
C CYS A 24 11.15 2.98 -34.13
N GLU A 25 10.04 3.66 -33.81
CA GLU A 25 9.51 3.77 -32.45
C GLU A 25 9.25 2.39 -31.83
N GLN A 26 8.59 1.49 -32.58
CA GLN A 26 8.32 0.12 -32.12
C GLN A 26 9.59 -0.69 -31.88
N GLN A 27 10.60 -0.58 -32.75
CA GLN A 27 11.87 -1.31 -32.57
C GLN A 27 12.65 -0.80 -31.36
N LEU A 28 12.63 0.52 -31.11
CA LEU A 28 13.22 1.11 -29.91
C LEU A 28 12.50 0.62 -28.65
N GLU A 29 11.17 0.68 -28.64
CA GLU A 29 10.35 0.23 -27.51
C GLU A 29 10.54 -1.25 -27.16
N HIS A 30 10.56 -2.14 -28.16
CA HIS A 30 10.46 -3.59 -27.93
C HIS A 30 11.80 -4.33 -27.84
N GLY A 31 12.95 -3.64 -27.81
CA GLY A 31 14.21 -4.35 -27.60
C GLY A 31 15.50 -3.58 -27.79
N LEU A 32 15.47 -2.32 -28.21
CA LEU A 32 16.69 -1.54 -28.38
C LEU A 32 16.88 -0.47 -27.30
N LEU A 33 15.84 -0.13 -26.53
CA LEU A 33 15.94 0.71 -25.34
C LEU A 33 16.62 -0.04 -24.18
N ASN A 34 17.67 0.54 -23.61
CA ASN A 34 18.43 0.00 -22.49
C ASN A 34 19.00 1.13 -21.61
N LEU A 35 19.64 0.79 -20.49
CA LEU A 35 20.14 1.79 -19.53
C LEU A 35 21.17 2.75 -20.12
N GLU A 36 22.02 2.28 -21.04
CA GLU A 36 23.09 3.09 -21.64
C GLU A 36 22.55 4.14 -22.61
N ASN A 37 21.48 3.83 -23.35
CA ASN A 37 20.93 4.73 -24.37
C ASN A 37 19.62 5.43 -23.97
N VAL A 38 19.03 5.13 -22.80
CA VAL A 38 17.69 5.62 -22.42
C VAL A 38 17.60 7.14 -22.42
N VAL A 39 18.66 7.84 -22.01
CA VAL A 39 18.69 9.31 -21.95
C VAL A 39 18.68 9.91 -23.37
N ASP A 40 19.53 9.39 -24.25
CA ASP A 40 19.59 9.83 -25.65
C ASP A 40 18.26 9.57 -26.37
N ILE A 41 17.68 8.38 -26.16
CA ILE A 41 16.39 8.03 -26.75
C ILE A 41 15.26 8.90 -26.18
N PHE A 42 15.30 9.24 -24.90
CA PHE A 42 14.34 10.16 -24.29
C PHE A 42 14.43 11.55 -24.96
N GLN A 43 15.62 12.13 -25.07
CA GLN A 43 15.82 13.42 -25.74
C GLN A 43 15.37 13.38 -27.21
N LEU A 44 15.74 12.33 -27.95
CA LEU A 44 15.32 12.15 -29.34
C LEU A 44 13.81 11.98 -29.47
N SER A 45 13.16 11.31 -28.53
CA SER A 45 11.71 11.12 -28.56
C SER A 45 10.95 12.44 -28.40
N LEU A 46 11.47 13.38 -27.60
CA LEU A 46 10.93 14.73 -27.45
C LEU A 46 11.08 15.49 -28.77
N LEU A 47 12.28 15.49 -29.34
CA LEU A 47 12.58 16.18 -30.61
C LEU A 47 11.78 15.61 -31.79
N CYS A 48 11.56 14.30 -31.81
CA CYS A 48 10.84 13.63 -32.89
C CYS A 48 9.32 13.62 -32.68
N ASN A 49 8.78 14.21 -31.60
CA ASN A 49 7.35 14.11 -31.25
C ASN A 49 6.87 12.65 -31.21
N ALA A 50 7.54 11.80 -30.42
CA ALA A 50 7.28 10.37 -30.26
C ALA A 50 6.78 10.06 -28.83
N PRO A 51 5.53 10.42 -28.48
CA PRO A 51 5.06 10.50 -27.09
C PRO A 51 5.08 9.16 -26.34
N ARG A 52 4.83 8.05 -27.05
CA ARG A 52 4.91 6.70 -26.46
C ARG A 52 6.34 6.37 -26.04
N LEU A 53 7.30 6.68 -26.91
CA LEU A 53 8.72 6.45 -26.62
C LEU A 53 9.22 7.37 -25.50
N THR A 54 8.74 8.62 -25.46
CA THR A 54 8.98 9.55 -24.35
C THR A 54 8.50 8.98 -23.03
N LEU A 55 7.26 8.48 -22.98
CA LEU A 55 6.69 7.91 -21.75
C LEU A 55 7.49 6.70 -21.24
N ILE A 56 7.86 5.79 -22.13
CA ILE A 56 8.54 4.55 -21.75
C ILE A 56 10.00 4.81 -21.33
N SER A 57 10.71 5.66 -22.08
CA SER A 57 12.08 6.06 -21.70
C SER A 57 12.09 6.85 -20.40
N HIS A 58 11.17 7.79 -20.21
CA HIS A 58 10.99 8.49 -18.93
C HIS A 58 10.76 7.52 -17.77
N ARG A 59 9.80 6.58 -17.90
CA ARG A 59 9.53 5.57 -16.87
C ARG A 59 10.75 4.71 -16.56
N MET A 60 11.53 4.35 -17.57
CA MET A 60 12.76 3.57 -17.40
C MET A 60 13.83 4.35 -16.65
N ILE A 61 13.98 5.66 -16.92
CA ILE A 61 14.84 6.57 -16.17
C ILE A 61 14.41 6.60 -14.70
N LEU A 62 13.13 6.86 -14.41
CA LEU A 62 12.64 6.93 -13.03
C LEU A 62 12.87 5.61 -12.26
N SER A 63 12.58 4.47 -12.90
CA SER A 63 12.67 3.16 -12.26
C SER A 63 14.12 2.70 -12.00
N ASN A 64 15.09 3.24 -12.74
CA ASN A 64 16.50 2.83 -12.69
C ASN A 64 17.44 4.02 -12.47
N PHE A 65 16.94 5.08 -11.83
CA PHE A 65 17.62 6.38 -11.80
C PHE A 65 19.07 6.29 -11.31
N LYS A 66 19.33 5.50 -10.26
CA LYS A 66 20.68 5.30 -9.72
C LYS A 66 21.66 4.76 -10.78
N ALA A 67 21.23 3.77 -11.58
CA ALA A 67 22.07 3.23 -12.65
C ALA A 67 22.21 4.21 -13.81
N VAL A 68 21.10 4.82 -14.24
CA VAL A 68 21.07 5.78 -15.35
C VAL A 68 21.95 7.00 -15.05
N SER A 69 21.91 7.54 -13.82
CA SER A 69 22.70 8.70 -13.40
C SER A 69 24.22 8.49 -13.49
N ALA A 70 24.67 7.23 -13.50
CA ALA A 70 26.08 6.86 -13.63
C ALA A 70 26.55 6.75 -15.10
N THR A 71 25.63 6.67 -16.05
CA THR A 71 25.92 6.52 -17.49
C THR A 71 26.55 7.77 -18.09
N GLU A 72 27.31 7.59 -19.18
CA GLU A 72 27.86 8.72 -19.93
C GLU A 72 26.76 9.54 -20.62
N GLY A 73 25.67 8.91 -21.07
CA GLY A 73 24.51 9.61 -21.64
C GLY A 73 23.90 10.61 -20.66
N TRP A 74 23.71 10.22 -19.40
CA TRP A 74 23.24 11.15 -18.36
C TRP A 74 24.20 12.32 -18.12
N LYS A 75 25.51 12.05 -17.99
CA LYS A 75 26.52 13.09 -17.76
C LYS A 75 26.58 14.08 -18.93
N SER A 76 26.49 13.57 -20.16
CA SER A 76 26.44 14.37 -21.38
C SER A 76 25.17 15.24 -21.45
N MET A 77 24.01 14.65 -21.15
CA MET A 77 22.73 15.38 -21.08
C MET A 77 22.76 16.48 -20.03
N ARG A 78 23.27 16.20 -18.82
CA ARG A 78 23.42 17.20 -17.76
C ARG A 78 24.22 18.42 -18.21
N ASN A 79 25.36 18.19 -18.86
CA ASN A 79 26.24 19.27 -19.30
C ASN A 79 25.62 20.10 -20.42
N SER A 80 24.86 19.46 -21.32
CA SER A 80 24.27 20.12 -22.49
C SER A 80 22.88 20.71 -22.25
N HIS A 81 22.09 20.13 -21.34
CA HIS A 81 20.68 20.45 -21.11
C HIS A 81 20.34 20.48 -19.60
N PRO A 82 20.89 21.41 -18.81
CA PRO A 82 20.68 21.46 -17.35
C PRO A 82 19.20 21.65 -16.94
N GLY A 83 18.38 22.29 -17.79
CA GLY A 83 16.94 22.39 -17.55
C GLY A 83 16.24 21.03 -17.57
N LEU A 84 16.66 20.13 -18.46
CA LEU A 84 16.11 18.78 -18.57
C LEU A 84 16.54 17.91 -17.39
N GLU A 85 17.78 18.07 -16.92
CA GLU A 85 18.24 17.42 -15.68
C GLU A 85 17.31 17.79 -14.51
N LYS A 86 17.04 19.09 -14.34
CA LYS A 86 16.17 19.57 -13.26
C LYS A 86 14.77 18.94 -13.31
N GLU A 87 14.14 18.92 -14.49
CA GLU A 87 12.81 18.32 -14.69
C GLU A 87 12.80 16.82 -14.37
N LEU A 88 13.82 16.08 -14.81
CA LEU A 88 13.95 14.66 -14.53
C LEU A 88 14.19 14.40 -13.03
N LEU A 89 15.01 15.21 -12.36
CA LEU A 89 15.23 15.12 -10.92
C LEU A 89 13.95 15.40 -10.12
N GLU A 90 13.19 16.42 -10.50
CA GLU A 90 11.87 16.71 -9.90
C GLU A 90 10.91 15.52 -10.07
N SER A 91 10.86 14.93 -11.26
CA SER A 91 10.05 13.74 -11.56
C SER A 91 10.47 12.52 -10.73
N VAL A 92 11.77 12.33 -10.49
CA VAL A 92 12.30 11.25 -9.62
C VAL A 92 11.85 11.46 -8.18
N ILE A 93 11.98 12.67 -7.65
CA ILE A 93 11.57 13.00 -6.28
C ILE A 93 10.06 12.78 -6.10
N GLU A 94 9.25 13.22 -7.07
CA GLU A 94 7.80 13.02 -7.05
C GLU A 94 7.43 11.52 -7.06
N GLU A 95 8.05 10.73 -7.94
CA GLU A 95 7.79 9.29 -8.01
C GLU A 95 8.19 8.56 -6.72
N GLU A 96 9.33 8.90 -6.11
CA GLU A 96 9.73 8.35 -4.81
C GLU A 96 8.72 8.69 -3.71
N ASN A 97 8.24 9.93 -3.66
CA ASN A 97 7.23 10.35 -2.69
C ASN A 97 5.91 9.62 -2.90
N ASN A 98 5.47 9.48 -4.16
CA ASN A 98 4.27 8.73 -4.53
C ASN A 98 4.39 7.26 -4.14
N GLN A 99 5.55 6.63 -4.31
CA GLN A 99 5.78 5.25 -3.89
C GLN A 99 5.75 5.10 -2.36
N LYS A 100 6.43 5.98 -1.63
CA LYS A 100 6.38 6.01 -0.15
C LYS A 100 4.95 6.14 0.35
N GLU A 101 4.16 7.02 -0.26
CA GLU A 101 2.77 7.25 0.09
C GLU A 101 1.86 6.06 -0.23
N LYS A 102 2.05 5.40 -1.39
CA LYS A 102 1.35 4.14 -1.74
C LYS A 102 1.65 3.04 -0.73
N ILE A 103 2.91 2.88 -0.32
CA ILE A 103 3.32 1.90 0.68
C ILE A 103 2.68 2.22 2.03
N ARG A 104 2.69 3.49 2.46
CA ARG A 104 2.06 3.94 3.70
C ARG A 104 0.56 3.63 3.70
N LYS A 105 -0.17 4.05 2.66
CA LYS A 105 -1.61 3.77 2.51
C LYS A 105 -1.92 2.28 2.49
N SER A 106 -1.08 1.46 1.84
CA SER A 106 -1.24 0.01 1.82
C SER A 106 -1.06 -0.60 3.22
N LYS A 107 -0.04 -0.15 3.99
CA LYS A 107 0.17 -0.57 5.38
C LYS A 107 -0.99 -0.16 6.28
N GLU A 108 -1.44 1.09 6.18
CA GLU A 108 -2.58 1.60 6.94
C GLU A 108 -3.83 0.77 6.67
N ARG A 109 -4.17 0.51 5.39
CA ARG A 109 -5.32 -0.33 5.02
C ARG A 109 -5.25 -1.73 5.61
N LYS A 110 -4.05 -2.35 5.65
CA LYS A 110 -3.87 -3.67 6.29
C LYS A 110 -4.16 -3.61 7.78
N ILE A 111 -3.64 -2.59 8.48
CA ILE A 111 -3.92 -2.37 9.92
C ILE A 111 -5.41 -2.17 10.16
N TYR A 112 -6.09 -1.36 9.34
CA TYR A 112 -7.54 -1.16 9.46
C TYR A 112 -8.32 -2.46 9.27
N LEU A 113 -7.93 -3.29 8.30
CA LEU A 113 -8.59 -4.58 8.06
C LEU A 113 -8.39 -5.55 9.23
N GLU A 114 -7.16 -5.65 9.76
CA GLU A 114 -6.86 -6.47 10.95
C GLU A 114 -7.64 -6.00 12.17
N LEU A 115 -7.76 -4.69 12.36
CA LEU A 115 -8.53 -4.09 13.46
C LEU A 115 -10.02 -4.39 13.31
N PHE A 116 -10.57 -4.26 12.11
CA PHE A 116 -11.95 -4.59 11.80
C PHE A 116 -12.24 -6.08 12.06
N GLU A 117 -11.39 -6.99 11.56
CA GLU A 117 -11.52 -8.42 11.82
C GLU A 117 -11.45 -8.75 13.32
N ALA A 118 -10.59 -8.06 14.08
CA ALA A 118 -10.51 -8.23 15.53
C ALA A 118 -11.77 -7.72 16.25
N MET A 119 -12.37 -6.62 15.82
CA MET A 119 -13.63 -6.10 16.39
C MET A 119 -14.79 -7.06 16.12
N GLU A 120 -14.92 -7.56 14.90
CA GLU A 120 -15.91 -8.56 14.53
C GLU A 120 -15.74 -9.85 15.35
N ALA A 121 -14.50 -10.33 15.50
CA ALA A 121 -14.19 -11.52 16.29
C ALA A 121 -14.50 -11.32 17.79
N LEU A 122 -14.26 -10.12 18.33
CA LEU A 122 -14.60 -9.77 19.71
C LEU A 122 -16.12 -9.80 19.93
N VAL A 123 -16.88 -9.17 19.04
CA VAL A 123 -18.36 -9.19 19.10
C VAL A 123 -18.88 -10.62 18.99
N HIS A 124 -18.35 -11.40 18.05
CA HIS A 124 -18.70 -12.81 17.86
C HIS A 124 -18.46 -13.63 19.14
N ILE A 125 -17.28 -13.53 19.76
CA ILE A 125 -16.97 -14.23 21.02
C ILE A 125 -17.95 -13.84 22.13
N CYS A 126 -18.21 -12.53 22.31
CA CYS A 126 -19.03 -12.05 23.41
C CYS A 126 -20.55 -12.29 23.21
N ARG A 127 -21.02 -12.32 21.97
CA ARG A 127 -22.44 -12.52 21.64
C ARG A 127 -22.78 -14.00 21.46
N ASP A 128 -22.04 -14.67 20.60
CA ASP A 128 -22.40 -16.01 20.11
C ASP A 128 -21.68 -17.11 20.90
N GLY A 129 -20.62 -16.76 21.63
CA GLY A 129 -19.65 -17.74 22.12
C GLY A 129 -18.76 -18.26 21.00
N CYS A 130 -17.56 -18.70 21.34
CA CYS A 130 -16.62 -19.28 20.40
C CYS A 130 -15.57 -20.10 21.15
N ARG A 131 -15.17 -21.24 20.59
CA ARG A 131 -14.15 -22.13 21.16
C ARG A 131 -14.52 -22.54 22.58
N THR A 132 -13.77 -22.18 23.63
CA THR A 132 -14.09 -22.56 25.02
C THR A 132 -15.00 -21.56 25.75
N ILE A 133 -15.40 -20.48 25.09
CA ILE A 133 -16.31 -19.47 25.64
C ILE A 133 -17.71 -19.78 25.15
N GLY A 134 -18.63 -20.06 26.09
CA GLY A 134 -20.03 -20.34 25.78
C GLY A 134 -20.83 -19.11 25.32
N PRO A 135 -21.95 -19.31 24.62
CA PRO A 135 -22.88 -18.22 24.29
C PRO A 135 -23.47 -17.61 25.56
N HIS A 136 -23.84 -16.33 25.51
CA HIS A 136 -24.43 -15.65 26.67
C HIS A 136 -25.82 -16.20 27.04
N ASP A 137 -26.58 -16.73 26.07
CA ASP A 137 -28.01 -17.06 26.21
C ASP A 137 -28.37 -18.49 25.73
N LYS A 138 -27.39 -19.36 25.46
CA LYS A 138 -27.61 -20.72 24.91
C LYS A 138 -26.60 -21.74 25.45
N ASP A 139 -26.97 -23.02 25.41
CA ASP A 139 -26.10 -24.12 25.81
C ASP A 139 -24.89 -24.26 24.87
N PHE A 140 -23.73 -24.54 25.45
CA PHE A 140 -22.49 -24.70 24.73
C PHE A 140 -22.42 -26.07 24.04
N ASN A 141 -22.56 -26.08 22.71
CA ASN A 141 -22.41 -27.31 21.92
C ASN A 141 -20.91 -27.53 21.59
N GLN A 142 -20.35 -28.66 22.00
CA GLN A 142 -18.92 -29.00 21.82
C GLN A 142 -18.54 -29.32 20.37
N ASN A 143 -19.53 -29.66 19.52
CA ASN A 143 -19.34 -30.00 18.11
C ASN A 143 -19.48 -28.79 17.18
N GLN A 144 -18.74 -27.72 17.46
CA GLN A 144 -18.77 -26.52 16.61
C GLN A 144 -17.88 -26.67 15.37
N THR A 145 -18.40 -26.25 14.22
CA THR A 145 -17.63 -26.05 13.01
C THR A 145 -16.44 -25.11 13.26
N PRO A 146 -15.29 -25.27 12.57
CA PRO A 146 -14.15 -24.38 12.74
C PRO A 146 -14.53 -22.90 12.59
N CYS A 147 -14.19 -22.08 13.58
CA CYS A 147 -14.51 -20.66 13.56
C CYS A 147 -13.82 -19.95 12.38
N LYS A 148 -14.59 -19.18 11.60
CA LYS A 148 -14.10 -18.42 10.43
C LYS A 148 -13.17 -17.25 10.78
N TYR A 149 -13.25 -16.75 12.02
CA TYR A 149 -12.47 -15.59 12.45
C TYR A 149 -11.09 -16.00 12.95
N ARG A 150 -10.05 -15.62 12.21
CA ARG A 150 -8.64 -15.92 12.55
C ARG A 150 -8.24 -15.33 13.91
N ALA A 151 -8.75 -14.14 14.23
CA ALA A 151 -8.47 -13.43 15.48
C ALA A 151 -9.06 -14.11 16.73
N CYS A 152 -10.05 -15.01 16.60
CA CYS A 152 -10.74 -15.58 17.77
C CYS A 152 -9.82 -16.36 18.71
N LYS A 153 -8.76 -17.02 18.22
CA LYS A 153 -7.83 -17.76 19.10
C LYS A 153 -7.13 -16.83 20.09
N GLY A 154 -6.60 -15.71 19.58
CA GLY A 154 -5.88 -14.74 20.41
C GLY A 154 -6.82 -13.98 21.34
N LEU A 155 -7.99 -13.58 20.82
CA LEU A 155 -8.99 -12.85 21.59
C LEU A 155 -9.62 -13.71 22.69
N GLU A 156 -9.88 -14.99 22.45
CA GLU A 156 -10.35 -15.92 23.46
C GLU A 156 -9.41 -15.94 24.68
N LEU A 157 -8.10 -16.11 24.44
CA LEU A 157 -7.10 -16.11 25.52
C LEU A 157 -7.13 -14.81 26.32
N LEU A 158 -7.30 -13.68 25.62
CA LEU A 158 -7.35 -12.36 26.24
C LEU A 158 -8.61 -12.17 27.08
N VAL A 159 -9.78 -12.60 26.58
CA VAL A 159 -11.07 -12.58 27.30
C VAL A 159 -11.00 -13.45 28.54
N ARG A 160 -10.51 -14.70 28.43
CA ARG A 160 -10.34 -15.61 29.56
C ARG A 160 -9.40 -15.04 30.62
N HIS A 161 -8.28 -14.48 30.19
CA HIS A 161 -7.35 -13.81 31.09
C HIS A 161 -8.03 -12.63 31.80
N PHE A 162 -8.71 -11.76 31.07
CA PHE A 162 -9.38 -10.59 31.62
C PHE A 162 -10.44 -10.95 32.68
N ALA A 163 -11.17 -12.05 32.47
CA ALA A 163 -12.16 -12.56 33.42
C ALA A 163 -11.52 -13.08 34.72
N GLY A 164 -10.33 -13.71 34.63
CA GLY A 164 -9.66 -14.35 35.77
C GLY A 164 -8.55 -13.53 36.45
N CYS A 165 -8.13 -12.41 35.86
CA CYS A 165 -6.97 -11.65 36.34
C CYS A 165 -7.29 -10.77 37.55
N LYS A 166 -6.56 -10.97 38.65
CA LYS A 166 -6.69 -10.17 39.88
C LYS A 166 -6.09 -8.76 39.77
N LEU A 167 -5.21 -8.52 38.79
CA LEU A 167 -4.52 -7.26 38.54
C LEU A 167 -5.17 -6.43 37.42
N ARG A 168 -6.47 -6.63 37.15
CA ARG A 168 -7.23 -6.08 36.01
C ARG A 168 -7.33 -4.55 35.93
N VAL A 169 -6.79 -3.84 36.91
CA VAL A 169 -6.77 -2.37 36.93
C VAL A 169 -5.91 -1.82 35.79
N PRO A 170 -6.27 -0.66 35.19
CA PRO A 170 -5.43 -0.01 34.17
C PRO A 170 -4.00 0.18 34.69
N GLY A 171 -3.02 -0.41 34.00
CA GLY A 171 -1.59 -0.36 34.39
C GLY A 171 -1.06 -1.53 35.22
N GLY A 172 -1.93 -2.40 35.77
CA GLY A 172 -1.52 -3.53 36.62
C GLY A 172 -1.16 -4.83 35.88
N CYS A 173 -1.64 -5.00 34.64
CA CYS A 173 -1.34 -6.18 33.81
C CYS A 173 -1.35 -5.83 32.31
N ILE A 174 -0.33 -6.25 31.57
CA ILE A 174 -0.20 -5.96 30.13
C ILE A 174 -1.31 -6.58 29.27
N HIS A 175 -1.76 -7.79 29.61
CA HIS A 175 -2.86 -8.46 28.89
C HIS A 175 -4.20 -7.76 29.19
N CYS A 176 -4.46 -7.40 30.44
CA CYS A 176 -5.65 -6.62 30.78
C CYS A 176 -5.64 -5.25 30.11
N LYS A 177 -4.49 -4.57 30.05
CA LYS A 177 -4.34 -3.30 29.33
C LYS A 177 -4.73 -3.43 27.85
N ARG A 178 -4.28 -4.49 27.17
CA ARG A 178 -4.66 -4.77 25.77
C ARG A 178 -6.17 -5.04 25.63
N MET A 179 -6.76 -5.79 26.56
CA MET A 179 -8.21 -6.02 26.55
C MET A 179 -8.99 -4.72 26.73
N TRP A 180 -8.58 -3.87 27.67
CA TRP A 180 -9.18 -2.55 27.88
C TRP A 180 -9.16 -1.70 26.62
N GLN A 181 -8.03 -1.65 25.90
CA GLN A 181 -7.92 -0.91 24.64
C GLN A 181 -8.91 -1.41 23.57
N LEU A 182 -9.13 -2.73 23.47
CA LEU A 182 -10.10 -3.31 22.54
C LEU A 182 -11.55 -2.98 22.94
N LEU A 183 -11.86 -3.04 24.24
CA LEU A 183 -13.19 -2.69 24.76
C LEU A 183 -13.49 -1.20 24.56
N GLU A 184 -12.49 -0.34 24.80
CA GLU A 184 -12.60 1.11 24.58
C GLU A 184 -12.82 1.41 23.10
N LEU A 185 -12.00 0.85 22.20
CA LEU A 185 -12.19 1.01 20.77
C LEU A 185 -13.58 0.53 20.33
N HIS A 186 -14.00 -0.65 20.77
CA HIS A 186 -15.32 -1.17 20.48
C HIS A 186 -16.42 -0.20 20.93
N SER A 187 -16.32 0.36 22.14
CA SER A 187 -17.33 1.28 22.67
C SER A 187 -17.50 2.55 21.82
N ARG A 188 -16.42 3.02 21.18
CA ARG A 188 -16.43 4.18 20.26
C ARG A 188 -17.04 3.84 18.89
N LEU A 189 -16.92 2.60 18.44
CA LEU A 189 -17.42 2.12 17.15
C LEU A 189 -18.84 1.54 17.23
N CYS A 190 -19.26 1.05 18.39
CA CYS A 190 -20.53 0.36 18.58
C CYS A 190 -21.71 1.33 18.40
N ALA A 191 -22.60 1.06 17.45
CA ALA A 191 -23.79 1.89 17.23
C ALA A 191 -24.83 1.74 18.35
N ASP A 192 -25.21 0.51 18.67
CA ASP A 192 -26.22 0.18 19.69
C ASP A 192 -25.56 -0.44 20.94
N SER A 193 -25.23 0.41 21.90
CA SER A 193 -24.64 -0.04 23.18
C SER A 193 -25.67 -0.65 24.13
N THR A 194 -26.98 -0.56 23.84
CA THR A 194 -28.04 -1.08 24.72
C THR A 194 -28.25 -2.57 24.53
N SER A 195 -28.14 -3.06 23.29
CA SER A 195 -28.21 -4.48 22.96
C SER A 195 -26.83 -5.16 22.88
N CYS A 196 -25.74 -4.39 23.00
CA CYS A 196 -24.39 -4.92 22.87
C CYS A 196 -23.99 -5.88 24.01
N ARG A 197 -23.50 -7.07 23.62
CA ARG A 197 -23.02 -8.12 24.54
C ARG A 197 -21.53 -8.00 24.88
N VAL A 198 -20.80 -7.05 24.31
CA VAL A 198 -19.37 -6.84 24.62
C VAL A 198 -19.24 -6.25 26.02
N PRO A 199 -18.43 -6.85 26.93
CA PRO A 199 -18.27 -6.39 28.30
C PRO A 199 -17.88 -4.91 28.36
N LEU A 200 -18.42 -4.17 29.33
CA LEU A 200 -18.10 -2.77 29.60
C LEU A 200 -18.41 -1.79 28.45
N CYS A 201 -18.95 -2.24 27.31
CA CYS A 201 -19.26 -1.37 26.17
C CYS A 201 -20.16 -0.19 26.58
N ARG A 202 -21.25 -0.45 27.31
CA ARG A 202 -22.19 0.59 27.76
C ARG A 202 -21.55 1.57 28.74
N TYR A 203 -20.77 1.04 29.68
CA TYR A 203 -20.06 1.84 30.68
C TYR A 203 -19.06 2.79 30.00
N LEU A 204 -18.18 2.23 29.16
CA LEU A 204 -17.15 3.00 28.45
C LEU A 204 -17.73 4.01 27.47
N LYS A 205 -18.79 3.66 26.73
CA LYS A 205 -19.45 4.60 25.82
C LYS A 205 -20.01 5.81 26.55
N THR A 206 -20.56 5.61 27.76
CA THR A 206 -21.08 6.71 28.58
C THR A 206 -19.93 7.56 29.14
N SER A 207 -18.84 6.95 29.61
CA SER A 207 -17.67 7.67 30.12
C SER A 207 -16.91 8.50 29.07
N VAL A 208 -16.98 8.10 27.79
CA VAL A 208 -16.38 8.85 26.67
C VAL A 208 -17.22 10.06 26.26
N ILE A 209 -18.54 10.05 26.49
CA ILE A 209 -19.44 11.18 26.17
C ILE A 209 -19.34 12.31 27.22
N SER A 210 -18.75 12.03 28.39
CA SER A 210 -18.62 12.97 29.51
C SER A 210 -17.32 13.79 29.54
N LEU A 211 -16.49 13.71 28.49
CA LEU A 211 -15.25 14.47 28.29
C LEU A 211 -15.36 15.30 27.01
#